data_AF-A9E9Z5-F1
#
_entry.id   AF-A9E9Z5-F1
#
_cell.length_a   1.000
_cell.length_b   1.000
_cell.length_c   1.000
_cell.angle_alpha   90.00
_cell.angle_beta   90.00
_cell.angle_gamma   90.00
#
_symmetry.space_group_name_H-M   'P 1'
#
loop_
_entity.id
_entity.type
_entity.pdbx_description
1 polymer ?
#
loop_
_entity_poly.entity_id
_entity_poly.type
_entity_poly.pdbx_seq_one_letter_code
_entity_poly.pdbx_strand_id
1 'polypeptide(L)'
;MNKKVLIITGAGLLIGFAEALIYYNLGKNDNNEEFKLQFPKGMELLKTSGIIIATSLATAALSNIIENAVGKNLELTPTIA
;
A
#
# COMPACT_ATOMS: atom_id res chain seq x y z
N MET A 1 9.25 16.92 -2.87
CA MET A 1 8.19 15.89 -2.81
C MET A 1 7.36 16.11 -1.55
N ASN A 2 6.03 16.12 -1.64
CA ASN A 2 5.16 16.40 -0.49
C ASN A 2 5.32 15.30 0.58
N LYS A 3 5.58 15.67 1.84
CA LYS A 3 5.74 14.72 2.95
C LYS A 3 4.56 13.75 3.05
N LYS A 4 3.34 14.22 2.75
CA LYS A 4 2.12 13.39 2.74
C LYS A 4 2.18 12.27 1.71
N VAL A 5 2.55 12.59 0.46
CA VAL A 5 2.66 11.61 -0.62
C VAL A 5 3.70 10.55 -0.27
N LEU A 6 4.82 10.95 0.34
CA LEU A 6 5.85 10.01 0.81
C LEU A 6 5.33 9.08 1.91
N ILE A 7 4.57 9.61 2.89
CA ILE A 7 4.00 8.81 3.97
C ILE A 7 2.97 7.81 3.43
N ILE A 8 2.05 8.26 2.58
CA ILE A 8 0.99 7.41 2.01
C ILE A 8 1.59 6.34 1.10
N THR A 9 2.57 6.71 0.26
CA THR A 9 3.28 5.75 -0.58
C THR A 9 4.04 4.73 0.30
N GLY A 10 4.76 5.19 1.33
CA GLY A 10 5.49 4.30 2.24
C GLY A 10 4.59 3.32 2.98
N ALA A 11 3.45 3.78 3.49
CA ALA A 11 2.45 2.93 4.12
C ALA A 11 1.86 1.91 3.13
N GLY A 12 1.50 2.35 1.93
CA GLY A 12 0.99 1.48 0.86
C GLY A 12 1.99 0.40 0.45
N LEU A 13 3.28 0.76 0.35
CA LEU A 13 4.34 -0.19 0.07
C LEU A 13 4.47 -1.23 1.19
N LEU A 14 4.56 -0.81 2.46
CA LEU A 14 4.68 -1.72 3.59
C LEU A 14 3.51 -2.71 3.67
N ILE A 15 2.28 -2.20 3.55
CA ILE A 15 1.07 -3.02 3.59
C ILE A 15 1.04 -3.97 2.38
N GLY A 16 1.26 -3.45 1.17
CA GLY A 16 1.21 -4.26 -0.05
C GLY A 16 2.26 -5.36 -0.07
N PHE A 17 3.47 -5.12 0.45
CA PHE A 17 4.47 -6.17 0.60
C PHE A 17 4.08 -7.21 1.65
N ALA A 18 3.52 -6.79 2.80
CA ALA A 18 3.05 -7.72 3.83
C ALA A 18 1.93 -8.63 3.29
N GLU A 19 0.94 -8.05 2.61
CA GLU A 19 -0.15 -8.77 1.98
C GLU A 19 0.34 -9.73 0.91
N ALA A 20 1.24 -9.28 0.02
CA ALA A 20 1.81 -10.13 -1.01
C ALA A 20 2.55 -11.34 -0.43
N LEU A 21 3.28 -11.16 0.67
CA LEU A 21 3.95 -12.26 1.35
C LEU A 21 2.94 -13.24 1.97
N ILE A 22 1.88 -12.73 2.61
CA ILE A 22 0.83 -13.57 3.19
C ILE A 22 0.15 -14.39 2.07
N TYR A 23 -0.31 -13.75 0.99
CA TYR A 23 -1.00 -14.42 -0.10
C TYR A 23 -0.10 -15.43 -0.83
N TYR A 24 1.17 -15.10 -1.03
CA TYR A 24 2.12 -16.02 -1.63
C TYR A 24 2.31 -17.28 -0.78
N ASN A 25 2.44 -17.12 0.54
CA ASN A 25 2.59 -18.24 1.46
C ASN A 25 1.33 -19.07 1.59
N LEU A 26 0.15 -18.44 1.58
CA LEU A 26 -1.13 -19.12 1.61
C LEU A 26 -1.28 -20.02 0.37
N GLY A 27 -1.01 -19.48 -0.83
CA GLY A 27 -1.11 -20.25 -2.08
C GLY A 27 -0.05 -21.36 -2.20
N LYS A 28 1.17 -21.16 -1.70
CA LYS A 28 2.23 -22.19 -1.75
C LYS A 28 2.07 -23.30 -0.71
N ASN A 29 1.35 -23.05 0.37
CA ASN A 29 1.10 -24.04 1.42
C ASN A 29 -0.26 -24.73 1.29
N ASP A 30 -1.09 -24.37 0.30
CA ASP A 30 -2.42 -24.95 0.07
C ASP A 30 -2.42 -26.48 -0.11
N ASN A 31 -1.30 -27.06 -0.56
CA ASN A 31 -1.13 -28.51 -0.75
C ASN A 31 -0.04 -29.12 0.15
N ASN A 32 0.43 -28.40 1.18
CA ASN A 32 1.45 -28.89 2.11
C ASN A 32 0.82 -29.16 3.48
N GLU A 33 1.17 -30.30 4.09
CA GLU A 33 0.73 -30.67 5.45
C GLU A 33 1.37 -29.80 6.55
N GLU A 34 2.51 -29.16 6.24
CA GLU A 34 3.23 -28.27 7.16
C GLU A 34 3.42 -26.88 6.54
N PHE A 35 3.13 -25.83 7.32
CA PHE A 35 3.32 -24.46 6.90
C PHE A 35 4.82 -24.14 6.72
N LYS A 36 5.21 -23.73 5.51
CA LYS A 36 6.58 -23.30 5.20
C LYS A 36 6.59 -21.86 4.71
N LEU A 37 7.40 -21.03 5.38
CA LEU A 37 7.62 -19.65 4.98
C LEU A 37 8.49 -19.60 3.73
N GLN A 38 7.92 -19.08 2.64
CA GLN A 38 8.51 -18.96 1.32
C GLN A 38 8.38 -17.52 0.85
N PHE A 39 9.38 -17.07 0.09
CA PHE A 39 9.39 -15.75 -0.53
C PHE A 39 9.24 -15.91 -2.05
N PRO A 40 8.51 -15.00 -2.73
CA PRO A 40 8.45 -14.98 -4.18
C PRO A 40 9.85 -14.76 -4.75
N LYS A 41 10.16 -15.39 -5.89
CA LYS A 41 11.49 -15.32 -6.51
C LYS A 41 11.41 -14.90 -7.98
N GLY A 42 12.49 -14.28 -8.46
CA GLY A 42 12.69 -13.95 -9.87
C GLY A 42 11.57 -13.06 -10.44
N MET A 43 10.97 -13.52 -11.55
CA MET A 43 9.96 -12.78 -12.30
C MET A 43 8.67 -12.50 -11.49
N GLU A 44 8.29 -13.41 -10.60
CA GLU A 44 7.07 -13.27 -9.79
C GLU A 44 7.24 -12.14 -8.75
N LEU A 45 8.40 -12.08 -8.08
CA LEU A 45 8.73 -10.99 -7.18
C LEU A 45 8.75 -9.65 -7.91
N LEU A 46 9.32 -9.60 -9.11
CA LEU A 46 9.37 -8.38 -9.92
C LEU A 46 7.95 -7.90 -10.29
N LYS A 47 7.08 -8.81 -10.76
CA LYS A 47 5.70 -8.49 -11.12
C LYS A 47 4.92 -7.97 -9.90
N THR A 48 4.98 -8.69 -8.80
CA THR A 48 4.28 -8.33 -7.56
C THR A 48 4.79 -7.01 -7.00
N SER A 49 6.11 -6.81 -6.94
CA SER A 49 6.69 -5.54 -6.48
C SER A 49 6.30 -4.37 -7.40
N GLY A 50 6.30 -4.58 -8.71
CA GLY A 50 5.89 -3.57 -9.68
C GLY A 50 4.44 -3.14 -9.48
N ILE A 51 3.53 -4.10 -9.27
CA ILE A 51 2.12 -3.81 -8.97
C ILE A 51 1.99 -3.03 -7.67
N ILE A 52 2.65 -3.46 -6.59
CA ILE A 52 2.59 -2.79 -5.28
C ILE A 52 3.08 -1.34 -5.39
N ILE A 53 4.20 -1.11 -6.09
CA ILE A 53 4.75 0.23 -6.30
C ILE A 53 3.78 1.10 -7.09
N ALA A 54 3.26 0.60 -8.22
CA ALA A 54 2.33 1.34 -9.07
C ALA A 54 1.05 1.70 -8.32
N THR A 55 0.45 0.73 -7.62
CA THR A 55 -0.79 0.95 -6.85
C THR A 55 -0.53 1.90 -5.68
N SER A 56 0.58 1.79 -4.96
CA SER A 56 0.90 2.69 -3.85
C SER A 56 1.05 4.14 -4.29
N LEU A 57 1.72 4.37 -5.43
CA LEU A 57 1.86 5.69 -6.03
C LEU A 57 0.50 6.23 -6.51
N ALA A 58 -0.33 5.39 -7.14
CA ALA A 58 -1.67 5.75 -7.57
C ALA A 58 -2.55 6.15 -6.37
N THR A 59 -2.54 5.38 -5.30
CA THR A 59 -3.25 5.68 -4.05
C THR A 59 -2.79 7.01 -3.45
N ALA A 60 -1.48 7.26 -3.42
CA ALA A 60 -0.95 8.52 -2.91
C ALA A 60 -1.36 9.72 -3.77
N ALA A 61 -1.37 9.58 -5.10
CA ALA A 61 -1.83 10.60 -6.02
C ALA A 61 -3.33 10.87 -5.85
N LEU A 62 -4.15 9.83 -5.82
CA LEU A 62 -5.61 9.93 -5.60
C LEU A 62 -5.94 10.57 -4.26
N SER A 63 -5.26 10.16 -3.19
CA SER A 63 -5.45 10.73 -1.85
C SER A 63 -5.18 12.22 -1.85
N ASN A 64 -4.11 12.67 -2.52
CA ASN A 64 -3.78 14.09 -2.64
C ASN A 64 -4.84 14.85 -3.47
N ILE A 65 -5.39 14.25 -4.53
CA ILE A 65 -6.47 14.86 -5.33
C ILE A 65 -7.73 15.04 -4.45
N ILE A 66 -8.14 13.99 -3.75
CA ILE A 66 -9.33 14.01 -2.87
C ILE A 66 -9.14 15.05 -1.76
N GLU A 67 -7.98 15.07 -1.11
CA GLU A 67 -7.71 16.01 -0.02
C GLU A 67 -7.77 17.48 -0.50
N ASN A 68 -7.29 17.77 -1.71
CA ASN A 68 -7.39 19.12 -2.29
C ASN A 68 -8.82 19.48 -2.73
N ALA A 69 -9.62 18.50 -3.15
CA ALA A 69 -11.01 18.71 -3.54
C ALA A 69 -11.93 18.90 -2.32
N VAL A 70 -11.71 18.15 -1.25
CA VAL A 70 -12.55 18.14 -0.04
C VAL A 70 -12.07 19.15 1.02
N GLY A 71 -10.76 19.30 1.19
CA GLY A 71 -10.15 20.14 2.24
C GLY A 71 -10.30 21.65 2.05
N LYS A 72 -10.87 22.10 0.93
CA LYS A 72 -11.07 23.53 0.64
C LYS A 72 -12.27 24.16 1.39
N ASN A 73 -13.11 23.36 2.06
CA ASN A 73 -14.36 23.83 2.68
C ASN A 73 -14.47 23.59 4.20
N LEU A 74 -13.39 23.21 4.89
CA LEU A 74 -13.41 23.02 6.34
C LEU A 74 -12.30 23.85 6.99
N GLU A 75 -12.65 25.08 7.41
CA GLU A 75 -11.93 25.73 8.50
C GLU A 75 -12.07 24.82 9.74
N LEU A 76 -11.03 24.04 10.02
CA LEU A 76 -10.95 23.19 11.21
C LEU A 76 -10.55 24.01 12.46
N THR A 77 -10.72 25.33 12.45
CA THR A 77 -10.57 26.15 13.64
C THR A 77 -11.74 25.84 14.57
N PRO A 78 -11.50 25.30 15.78
CA PRO A 78 -12.56 25.21 16.76
C PRO A 78 -12.98 26.65 17.09
N THR A 79 -14.24 26.98 16.84
CA THR A 79 -14.85 28.20 17.38
C THR A 79 -14.96 27.96 18.88
N ILE A 80 -14.00 28.50 19.63
CA ILE A 80 -14.12 28.61 21.08
C ILE A 80 -15.11 29.76 21.30
N ALA A 81 -16.38 29.41 21.53
CA ALA A 81 -17.40 30.31 22.03
C ALA A 81 -17.37 30.34 23.56
#